data_AF-A0A420IJK2-F1
#
_entry.id   AF-A0A420IJK2-F1
#
_cell.length_a   1.000
_cell.length_b   1.000
_cell.length_c   1.000
_cell.angle_alpha   90.00
_cell.angle_beta   90.00
_cell.angle_gamma   90.00
#
_symmetry.space_group_name_H-M   'P 1'
#
loop_
_entity.id
_entity.type
_entity.pdbx_description
1 polymer ?
#
loop_
_entity_poly.entity_id
_entity_poly.type
_entity_poly.pdbx_seq_one_letter_code
_entity_poly.pdbx_strand_id
1 'polypeptide(L)'
;MIVIENLAIPEINTRVSQYLLINTTIEAQTLPLKEMEEILPTWQNHICDKAIFPNINDLASFDVTSNFEGPEYQRTALEKWQDTTLDSTVLNTPEKNLPENFEKMLSFLRDLKLGLAPRYRDEDFFYTKLLQACKKFPACELVCFEPVSTLKGLIADLRASVALKNNTKASQYI
;
A
#
# COMPACT_ATOMS: atom_id res chain seq x y z
N MET A 1 31.98 1.07 23.01
CA MET A 1 32.35 1.77 21.77
C MET A 1 32.70 0.71 20.74
N ILE A 2 31.76 0.35 19.87
CA ILE A 2 32.01 -0.60 18.78
C ILE A 2 31.72 0.14 17.49
N VAL A 3 32.79 0.33 16.70
CA VAL A 3 32.78 0.86 15.35
C VAL A 3 32.40 -0.30 14.44
N ILE A 4 31.32 -0.16 13.68
CA ILE A 4 31.00 -1.10 12.59
C ILE A 4 31.49 -0.46 11.30
N GLU A 5 32.54 -1.04 10.72
CA GLU A 5 33.08 -0.67 9.42
C GLU A 5 32.06 -0.96 8.30
N ASN A 6 31.91 0.04 7.44
CA ASN A 6 31.07 0.04 6.25
C ASN A 6 31.54 -0.99 5.23
N LEU A 7 30.74 -2.04 5.00
CA LEU A 7 30.77 -2.79 3.75
C LEU A 7 29.67 -2.25 2.82
N ALA A 8 30.14 -1.65 1.73
CA ALA A 8 29.35 -0.91 0.75
C ALA A 8 28.46 -1.84 -0.09
N ILE A 9 27.13 -1.76 0.12
CA ILE A 9 26.10 -2.12 -0.86
C ILE A 9 25.06 -0.98 -0.86
N PRO A 10 25.12 0.00 -1.78
CA PRO A 10 24.51 1.32 -1.54
C PRO A 10 22.99 1.42 -1.68
N GLU A 11 22.31 0.53 -2.41
CA GLU A 11 20.89 0.79 -2.80
C GLU A 11 19.85 -0.06 -2.06
N ILE A 12 20.21 -1.24 -1.57
CA ILE A 12 19.26 -2.15 -0.87
C ILE A 12 19.11 -1.72 0.60
N ASN A 13 20.17 -1.16 1.18
CA ASN A 13 20.17 -0.74 2.58
C ASN A 13 19.18 0.42 2.84
N THR A 14 18.92 1.27 1.84
CA THR A 14 17.97 2.38 1.99
C THR A 14 16.53 1.89 2.13
N ARG A 15 16.10 0.88 1.37
CA ARG A 15 14.72 0.38 1.43
C ARG A 15 14.44 -0.48 2.65
N VAL A 16 15.36 -1.37 3.01
CA VAL A 16 15.21 -2.21 4.21
C VAL A 16 15.32 -1.36 5.48
N SER A 17 16.24 -0.38 5.51
CA SER A 17 16.31 0.58 6.61
C SER A 17 15.07 1.47 6.68
N GLN A 18 14.50 1.90 5.54
CA GLN A 18 13.24 2.64 5.54
C GLN A 18 12.07 1.80 6.07
N TYR A 19 11.95 0.52 5.66
CA TYR A 19 10.90 -0.37 6.18
C TYR A 19 11.05 -0.65 7.68
N LEU A 20 12.28 -0.86 8.16
CA LEU A 20 12.56 -1.01 9.59
C LEU A 20 12.25 0.27 10.37
N LEU A 21 12.65 1.44 9.87
CA LEU A 21 12.36 2.74 10.50
C LEU A 21 10.86 3.05 10.51
N ILE A 22 10.15 2.76 9.41
CA ILE A 22 8.70 2.98 9.28
C ILE A 22 7.93 2.07 10.24
N ASN A 23 8.28 0.78 10.32
CA ASN A 23 7.61 -0.15 11.24
C ASN A 23 7.90 0.18 12.71
N THR A 24 9.13 0.59 13.06
CA THR A 24 9.42 1.09 14.42
C THR A 24 8.68 2.37 14.77
N THR A 25 8.27 3.18 13.79
CA THR A 25 7.55 4.45 14.04
C THR A 25 6.04 4.25 14.09
N ILE A 26 5.49 3.31 13.32
CA ILE A 26 4.05 3.01 13.28
C ILE A 26 3.61 2.17 14.49
N GLU A 27 4.47 1.27 15.01
CA GLU A 27 4.17 0.50 16.24
C GLU A 27 4.52 1.24 17.54
N ALA A 28 5.27 2.35 17.47
CA ALA A 28 5.66 3.12 18.65
C ALA A 28 4.52 3.94 19.30
N GLN A 29 3.30 3.90 18.76
CA GLN A 29 2.17 4.65 19.35
C GLN A 29 1.28 3.88 20.32
N THR A 30 1.50 2.58 20.59
CA THR A 30 0.68 1.86 21.59
C THR A 30 1.38 0.79 22.44
N LEU A 31 2.70 0.67 22.43
CA LEU A 31 3.42 -0.28 23.32
C LEU A 31 4.55 0.41 24.11
N PRO A 32 4.60 0.26 25.45
CA PRO A 32 5.65 0.87 26.27
C PRO A 32 7.01 0.26 25.91
N LEU A 33 8.02 1.12 25.70
CA LEU A 33 9.43 0.83 25.38
C LEU A 33 10.05 -0.38 26.11
N LYS A 34 9.54 -0.71 27.29
CA LYS A 34 10.02 -1.79 28.16
C LYS A 34 9.64 -3.20 27.67
N GLU A 35 8.49 -3.34 27.00
CA GLU A 35 8.11 -4.63 26.40
C GLU A 35 8.96 -4.91 25.16
N MET A 36 9.25 -3.91 24.33
CA MET A 36 10.05 -4.05 23.11
C MET A 36 11.48 -4.59 23.37
N GLU A 37 12.13 -4.20 24.45
CA GLU A 37 13.48 -4.72 24.81
C GLU A 37 13.48 -6.19 25.25
N GLU A 38 12.35 -6.70 25.76
CA GLU A 38 12.23 -8.10 26.23
C GLU A 38 11.96 -9.07 25.08
N ILE A 39 11.26 -8.61 24.03
CA ILE A 39 10.93 -9.42 22.84
C ILE A 39 12.05 -9.38 21.79
N LEU A 40 12.86 -8.32 21.71
CA LEU A 40 13.91 -8.20 20.71
C LEU A 40 14.86 -9.42 20.60
N PRO A 41 15.32 -10.05 21.71
CA PRO A 41 16.20 -11.22 21.66
C PRO A 41 15.47 -12.50 21.20
N THR A 42 14.21 -12.68 21.57
CA THR A 42 13.38 -13.80 21.10
C THR A 42 13.04 -13.65 19.62
N TRP A 43 12.85 -12.42 19.14
CA TRP A 43 12.68 -12.12 17.73
C TRP A 43 13.94 -12.38 16.91
N GLN A 44 15.11 -11.93 17.39
CA GLN A 44 16.39 -12.22 16.73
C GLN A 44 16.67 -13.72 16.69
N ASN A 45 16.43 -14.44 17.79
CA ASN A 45 16.66 -15.88 17.83
C ASN A 45 15.65 -16.66 16.97
N HIS A 46 14.37 -16.29 16.91
CA HIS A 46 13.40 -16.98 16.05
C HIS A 46 13.69 -16.79 14.56
N ILE A 47 14.22 -15.63 14.17
CA ILE A 47 14.65 -15.32 12.80
C ILE A 47 15.96 -16.07 12.46
N CYS A 48 16.89 -16.18 13.41
CA CYS A 48 18.19 -16.84 13.21
C CYS A 48 18.14 -18.37 13.31
N ASP A 49 17.40 -18.97 14.25
CA ASP A 49 17.34 -20.42 14.46
C ASP A 49 16.64 -21.16 13.31
N LYS A 50 15.76 -20.48 12.57
CA LYS A 50 15.06 -21.08 11.44
C LYS A 50 15.82 -21.05 10.12
N ALA A 51 17.04 -20.50 10.05
CA ALA A 51 17.86 -20.44 8.85
C ALA A 51 17.03 -20.16 7.56
N ILE A 52 16.10 -19.19 7.62
CA ILE A 52 15.08 -19.01 6.57
C ILE A 52 15.68 -18.46 5.26
N PHE A 53 16.91 -17.96 5.30
CA PHE A 53 17.55 -17.36 4.12
C PHE A 53 18.95 -17.90 3.88
N PRO A 54 19.08 -19.07 3.23
CA PRO A 54 20.34 -19.48 2.64
C PRO A 54 20.72 -18.59 1.43
N ASN A 55 19.76 -17.86 0.85
CA ASN A 55 19.96 -17.03 -0.34
C ASN A 55 19.18 -15.70 -0.28
N ILE A 56 19.84 -14.60 -0.66
CA ILE A 56 19.23 -13.25 -0.75
C ILE A 56 18.07 -13.18 -1.76
N ASN A 57 18.01 -14.12 -2.72
CA ASN A 57 16.90 -14.22 -3.67
C ASN A 57 15.61 -14.75 -3.02
N ASP A 58 15.70 -15.50 -1.91
CA ASP A 58 14.53 -16.04 -1.23
C ASP A 58 13.81 -14.97 -0.39
N LEU A 59 14.52 -13.89 0.01
CA LEU A 59 13.93 -12.71 0.65
C LEU A 59 12.89 -12.01 -0.24
N ALA A 60 13.02 -12.07 -1.57
CA ALA A 60 12.06 -11.48 -2.49
C ALA A 60 10.75 -12.30 -2.58
N SER A 61 10.81 -13.60 -2.29
CA SER A 61 9.65 -14.51 -2.20
C SER A 61 9.05 -14.57 -0.80
N PHE A 62 9.81 -14.12 0.21
CA PHE A 62 9.39 -14.12 1.59
C PHE A 62 8.45 -12.96 1.84
N ASP A 63 7.18 -13.33 1.85
CA ASP A 63 6.14 -12.40 2.20
C ASP A 63 6.07 -12.26 3.72
N VAL A 64 6.83 -11.30 4.24
CA VAL A 64 6.88 -10.95 5.68
C VAL A 64 5.46 -10.74 6.21
N THR A 65 4.57 -10.14 5.43
CA THR A 65 3.18 -9.93 5.81
C THR A 65 2.44 -11.25 6.00
N SER A 66 2.49 -12.21 5.07
CA SER A 66 1.83 -13.51 5.27
C SER A 66 2.37 -14.36 6.43
N ASN A 67 3.64 -14.16 6.82
CA ASN A 67 4.28 -14.96 7.87
C ASN A 67 4.10 -14.38 9.27
N PHE A 68 3.84 -13.07 9.37
CA PHE A 68 3.73 -12.35 10.65
C PHE A 68 2.34 -11.71 10.87
N GLU A 69 1.53 -11.54 9.83
CA GLU A 69 0.16 -11.05 9.93
C GLU A 69 -0.84 -12.22 9.90
N GLY A 70 -1.63 -12.35 10.96
CA GLY A 70 -2.60 -13.43 11.10
C GLY A 70 -3.84 -13.28 10.20
N PRO A 71 -4.70 -14.32 10.15
CA PRO A 71 -5.93 -14.31 9.35
C PRO A 71 -6.87 -13.12 9.61
N GLU A 72 -6.93 -12.64 10.85
CA GLU A 72 -7.75 -11.47 11.22
C GLU A 72 -7.28 -10.18 10.56
N TYR A 73 -5.97 -10.00 10.41
CA TYR A 73 -5.42 -8.84 9.71
C TYR A 73 -5.79 -8.91 8.22
N GLN A 74 -5.61 -10.07 7.59
CA GLN A 74 -5.97 -10.27 6.18
C GLN A 74 -7.46 -10.04 5.94
N ARG A 75 -8.34 -10.46 6.88
CA ARG A 75 -9.78 -10.18 6.84
C ARG A 75 -10.05 -8.68 6.90
N THR A 76 -9.44 -7.98 7.85
CA THR A 76 -9.58 -6.53 8.01
C THR A 76 -9.07 -5.77 6.78
N ALA A 77 -7.95 -6.20 6.20
CA ALA A 77 -7.41 -5.63 4.96
C ALA A 77 -8.36 -5.85 3.78
N LEU A 78 -8.99 -7.02 3.69
CA LEU A 78 -9.98 -7.32 2.66
C LEU A 78 -11.28 -6.51 2.82
N GLU A 79 -11.75 -6.29 4.05
CA GLU A 79 -12.90 -5.42 4.34
C GLU A 79 -12.61 -3.98 3.90
N LYS A 80 -11.47 -3.43 4.34
CA LYS A 80 -11.02 -2.10 3.89
C LYS A 80 -10.87 -2.03 2.37
N TRP A 81 -10.33 -3.08 1.75
CA TRP A 81 -10.22 -3.19 0.31
C TRP A 81 -11.60 -3.12 -0.35
N GLN A 82 -12.61 -3.82 0.14
CA GLN A 82 -13.97 -3.78 -0.41
C GLN A 82 -14.59 -2.38 -0.31
N ASP A 83 -14.48 -1.74 0.85
CA ASP A 83 -15.12 -0.45 1.15
C ASP A 83 -14.44 0.77 0.52
N THR A 84 -13.19 0.62 0.07
CA THR A 84 -12.45 1.72 -0.56
C THR A 84 -13.04 2.06 -1.92
N THR A 85 -13.57 3.27 -2.06
CA THR A 85 -14.09 3.84 -3.32
C THR A 85 -13.61 5.27 -3.46
N LEU A 86 -13.70 5.82 -4.68
CA LEU A 86 -13.33 7.23 -4.88
C LEU A 86 -14.30 8.15 -4.14
N ASP A 87 -15.60 7.80 -4.13
CA ASP A 87 -16.63 8.53 -3.37
C ASP A 87 -16.30 8.56 -1.87
N SER A 88 -16.00 7.40 -1.26
CA SER A 88 -15.66 7.34 0.17
C SER A 88 -14.36 8.09 0.49
N THR A 89 -13.39 8.11 -0.43
CA THR A 89 -12.15 8.88 -0.24
C THR A 89 -12.42 10.39 -0.27
N VAL A 90 -13.22 10.88 -1.22
CA VAL A 90 -13.59 12.30 -1.30
C VAL A 90 -14.39 12.75 -0.08
N LEU A 91 -15.29 11.90 0.44
CA LEU A 91 -16.05 12.20 1.66
C LEU A 91 -15.15 12.29 2.91
N ASN A 92 -14.11 11.47 2.99
CA ASN A 92 -13.17 11.43 4.12
C ASN A 92 -12.09 12.53 4.05
N THR A 93 -11.83 13.11 2.87
CA THR A 93 -10.89 14.22 2.68
C THR A 93 -11.45 15.31 1.78
N PRO A 94 -12.48 16.05 2.24
CA PRO A 94 -13.14 17.10 1.46
C PRO A 94 -12.25 18.32 1.22
N GLU A 95 -11.18 18.50 1.99
CA GLU A 95 -10.22 19.60 1.86
C GLU A 95 -9.33 19.49 0.62
N LYS A 96 -9.23 18.29 0.04
CA LYS A 96 -8.36 17.99 -1.11
C LYS A 96 -9.11 18.10 -2.43
N ASN A 97 -8.38 18.45 -3.48
CA ASN A 97 -8.95 18.42 -4.83
C ASN A 97 -9.16 16.96 -5.31
N LEU A 98 -9.95 16.80 -6.36
CA LEU A 98 -10.32 15.46 -6.84
C LEU A 98 -9.11 14.61 -7.30
N PRO A 99 -8.12 15.15 -8.05
CA PRO A 99 -6.89 14.41 -8.37
C PRO A 99 -6.10 13.94 -7.14
N GLU A 100 -5.97 14.78 -6.11
CA GLU A 100 -5.29 14.40 -4.86
C GLU A 100 -6.03 13.29 -4.12
N ASN A 101 -7.37 13.36 -4.09
CA ASN A 101 -8.20 12.29 -3.54
C ASN A 101 -8.02 10.97 -4.31
N PHE A 102 -7.92 11.02 -5.64
CA PHE A 102 -7.64 9.84 -6.44
C PHE A 102 -6.26 9.23 -6.14
N GLU A 103 -5.20 10.04 -6.08
CA GLU A 103 -3.86 9.53 -5.73
C GLU A 103 -3.81 8.94 -4.32
N LYS A 104 -4.52 9.55 -3.35
CA LYS A 104 -4.63 9.01 -2.00
C LYS A 104 -5.31 7.65 -1.99
N MET A 105 -6.44 7.50 -2.69
CA MET A 105 -7.12 6.21 -2.84
C MET A 105 -6.20 5.18 -3.50
N LEU A 106 -5.52 5.55 -4.58
CA LEU A 106 -4.62 4.67 -5.32
C LEU A 106 -3.46 4.17 -4.46
N SER A 107 -2.84 5.06 -3.68
CA SER A 107 -1.79 4.69 -2.72
C SER A 107 -2.33 3.74 -1.67
N PHE A 108 -3.47 4.07 -1.05
CA PHE A 108 -4.06 3.25 0.00
C PHE A 108 -4.41 1.84 -0.49
N LEU A 109 -4.93 1.69 -1.72
CA LEU A 109 -5.17 0.38 -2.29
C LEU A 109 -3.87 -0.39 -2.55
N ARG A 110 -2.79 0.26 -2.98
CA ARG A 110 -1.48 -0.40 -3.15
C ARG A 110 -0.95 -0.93 -1.83
N ASP A 111 -1.12 -0.18 -0.76
CA ASP A 111 -0.70 -0.59 0.58
C ASP A 111 -1.55 -1.78 1.07
N LEU A 112 -2.88 -1.68 0.94
CA LEU A 112 -3.79 -2.78 1.28
C LEU A 112 -3.49 -4.06 0.52
N LYS A 113 -3.11 -3.95 -0.77
CA LYS A 113 -2.75 -5.10 -1.62
C LYS A 113 -1.65 -5.95 -0.97
N LEU A 114 -0.68 -5.34 -0.31
CA LEU A 114 0.42 -6.04 0.37
C LEU A 114 -0.05 -6.82 1.61
N GLY A 115 -1.15 -6.39 2.25
CA GLY A 115 -1.79 -7.05 3.39
C GLY A 115 -2.85 -8.09 3.02
N LEU A 116 -3.22 -8.22 1.74
CA LEU A 116 -4.16 -9.25 1.31
C LEU A 116 -3.51 -10.63 1.26
N ALA A 117 -4.31 -11.70 1.26
CA ALA A 117 -3.77 -13.03 0.97
C ALA A 117 -3.08 -13.05 -0.42
N PRO A 118 -1.98 -13.81 -0.62
CA PRO A 118 -1.21 -13.82 -1.87
C PRO A 118 -2.03 -13.99 -3.16
N ARG A 119 -3.12 -14.78 -3.08
CA ARG A 119 -4.06 -15.02 -4.18
C ARG A 119 -4.84 -13.79 -4.68
N TYR A 120 -4.75 -12.66 -3.98
CA TYR A 120 -5.41 -11.40 -4.32
C TYR A 120 -4.41 -10.29 -4.70
N ARG A 121 -3.14 -10.65 -4.92
CA ARG A 121 -2.06 -9.68 -5.19
C ARG A 121 -1.63 -9.63 -6.65
N ASP A 122 -2.35 -10.30 -7.54
CA ASP A 122 -2.12 -10.17 -8.98
C ASP A 122 -2.60 -8.80 -9.51
N GLU A 123 -2.22 -8.50 -10.75
CA GLU A 123 -2.60 -7.23 -11.39
C GLU A 123 -4.07 -7.20 -11.82
N ASP A 124 -4.65 -8.35 -12.18
CA ASP A 124 -6.04 -8.43 -12.66
C ASP A 124 -7.04 -8.15 -11.53
N PHE A 125 -6.74 -8.62 -10.31
CA PHE A 125 -7.51 -8.32 -9.12
C PHE A 125 -7.45 -6.82 -8.80
N PHE A 126 -6.28 -6.19 -8.93
CA PHE A 126 -6.12 -4.76 -8.70
C PHE A 126 -6.81 -3.92 -9.80
N TYR A 127 -6.72 -4.36 -11.05
CA TYR A 127 -7.43 -3.76 -12.18
C TYR A 127 -8.94 -3.76 -11.93
N THR A 128 -9.50 -4.91 -11.58
CA THR A 128 -10.91 -5.06 -11.26
C THR A 128 -11.32 -4.17 -10.10
N LYS A 129 -10.47 -4.06 -9.07
CA LYS A 129 -10.73 -3.18 -7.94
C LYS A 129 -10.81 -1.71 -8.34
N LEU A 130 -9.91 -1.23 -9.20
CA LEU A 130 -9.94 0.16 -9.67
C LEU A 130 -11.23 0.46 -10.44
N LEU A 131 -11.67 -0.46 -11.31
CA LEU A 131 -12.95 -0.31 -12.00
C LEU A 131 -14.10 -0.20 -11.00
N GLN A 132 -14.17 -1.09 -10.02
CA GLN A 132 -15.23 -1.06 -9.00
C GLN A 132 -15.19 0.22 -8.14
N ALA A 133 -14.00 0.65 -7.73
CA ALA A 133 -13.81 1.82 -6.88
C ALA A 133 -14.18 3.14 -7.58
N CYS A 134 -14.03 3.19 -8.91
CA CYS A 134 -14.25 4.41 -9.71
C CYS A 134 -15.57 4.42 -10.48
N LYS A 135 -16.20 3.27 -10.77
CA LYS A 135 -17.38 3.16 -11.67
C LYS A 135 -18.55 4.05 -11.28
N LYS A 136 -18.78 4.29 -9.99
CA LYS A 136 -19.89 5.11 -9.49
C LYS A 136 -19.58 6.61 -9.46
N PHE A 137 -18.31 6.98 -9.62
CA PHE A 137 -17.89 8.37 -9.57
C PHE A 137 -18.08 9.03 -10.95
N PRO A 138 -18.84 10.13 -11.07
CA PRO A 138 -19.19 10.72 -12.37
C PRO A 138 -17.99 11.13 -13.24
N ALA A 139 -16.85 11.45 -12.63
CA ALA A 139 -15.63 11.77 -13.38
C ALA A 139 -14.98 10.55 -14.04
N CYS A 140 -15.31 9.33 -13.63
CA CYS A 140 -14.65 8.11 -14.10
C CYS A 140 -15.58 7.18 -14.90
N GLU A 141 -16.88 7.50 -14.97
CA GLU A 141 -17.91 6.64 -15.56
C GLU A 141 -17.57 6.18 -16.99
N LEU A 142 -17.15 7.12 -17.86
CA LEU A 142 -16.78 6.82 -19.24
C LEU A 142 -15.56 5.91 -19.35
N VAL A 143 -14.50 6.20 -18.57
CA VAL A 143 -13.28 5.37 -18.53
C VAL A 143 -13.59 3.96 -18.04
N CYS A 144 -14.47 3.83 -17.04
CA CYS A 144 -14.87 2.52 -16.52
C CYS A 144 -15.83 1.75 -17.45
N PHE A 145 -16.48 2.41 -18.41
CA PHE A 145 -17.36 1.77 -19.39
C PHE A 145 -16.57 1.13 -20.53
N GLU A 146 -15.52 1.81 -21.01
CA GLU A 146 -14.63 1.31 -22.05
C GLU A 146 -13.17 1.35 -21.57
N PRO A 147 -12.80 0.45 -20.63
CA PRO A 147 -11.51 0.54 -20.00
C PRO A 147 -10.40 -0.04 -20.88
N VAL A 148 -9.23 0.59 -20.86
CA VAL A 148 -8.03 0.06 -21.51
C VAL A 148 -7.66 -1.29 -20.87
N SER A 149 -7.16 -2.22 -21.68
CA SER A 149 -6.85 -3.60 -21.27
C SER A 149 -5.67 -3.74 -20.30
N THR A 150 -4.95 -2.66 -19.99
CA THR A 150 -3.77 -2.69 -19.11
C THR A 150 -4.03 -1.87 -17.85
N LEU A 151 -3.53 -2.36 -16.71
CA LEU A 151 -3.59 -1.64 -15.44
C LEU A 151 -2.95 -0.25 -15.51
N LYS A 152 -1.78 -0.15 -16.16
CA LYS A 152 -1.08 1.12 -16.34
C LYS A 152 -1.89 2.11 -17.19
N GLY A 153 -2.52 1.62 -18.26
CA GLY A 153 -3.40 2.43 -19.12
C GLY A 153 -4.63 2.93 -18.35
N LEU A 154 -5.32 2.03 -17.64
CA LEU A 154 -6.48 2.39 -16.82
C LEU A 154 -6.13 3.47 -15.78
N ILE A 155 -5.01 3.35 -15.07
CA ILE A 155 -4.57 4.37 -14.10
C ILE A 155 -4.32 5.71 -14.78
N ALA A 156 -3.72 5.73 -15.97
CA ALA A 156 -3.45 6.95 -16.71
C ALA A 156 -4.73 7.65 -17.16
N ASP A 157 -5.70 6.90 -17.68
CA ASP A 157 -6.99 7.43 -18.14
C ASP A 157 -7.82 7.96 -16.98
N LEU A 158 -7.86 7.23 -15.86
CA LEU A 158 -8.54 7.70 -14.64
C LEU A 158 -7.94 9.02 -14.15
N ARG A 159 -6.60 9.15 -14.13
CA ARG A 159 -5.90 10.41 -13.78
C ARG A 159 -6.29 11.56 -14.70
N ALA A 160 -6.32 11.32 -16.02
CA ALA A 160 -6.71 12.33 -16.98
C ALA A 160 -8.17 12.78 -16.77
N SER A 161 -9.05 11.82 -16.52
CA SER A 161 -10.49 12.07 -16.34
C SER A 161 -10.80 12.86 -15.07
N VAL A 162 -10.15 12.51 -13.94
CA VAL A 162 -10.32 13.27 -12.69
C VAL A 162 -9.72 14.68 -12.78
N ALA A 163 -8.60 14.86 -13.49
CA ALA A 163 -8.00 16.17 -13.72
C ALA A 163 -8.92 17.06 -14.58
N LEU A 164 -9.51 16.52 -15.64
CA LEU A 164 -10.44 17.24 -16.50
C LEU A 164 -11.66 17.76 -15.70
N LYS A 165 -12.28 16.90 -14.89
CA LYS A 165 -13.45 17.28 -14.08
C LYS A 165 -13.13 18.38 -13.07
N ASN A 166 -11.93 18.36 -12.48
CA ASN A 166 -11.49 19.36 -11.53
C ASN A 166 -11.41 20.76 -12.19
N ASN A 167 -10.88 20.82 -13.41
CA ASN A 167 -10.77 22.05 -14.18
C ASN A 167 -12.14 22.60 -14.60
N THR A 168 -13.12 21.74 -14.89
CA THR A 168 -14.49 22.17 -15.27
C THR A 168 -15.21 22.91 -14.13
N LYS A 169 -14.99 22.54 -12.87
CA LYS A 169 -15.59 23.25 -11.72
C LYS A 169 -14.98 24.64 -11.52
N ALA A 170 -13.70 24.82 -11.83
CA ALA A 170 -13.03 26.11 -11.75
C ALA A 170 -13.50 27.09 -12.85
N SER A 171 -13.89 26.58 -14.03
CA SER A 171 -14.40 27.39 -15.14
C SER A 171 -15.88 27.79 -15.04
N GLN A 172 -16.61 27.35 -14.01
CA GLN A 172 -18.02 27.74 -13.79
C GLN A 172 -18.20 29.03 -12.98
N TYR A 173 -17.10 29.75 -12.68
CA TYR A 173 -17.10 31.02 -11.93
C TYR A 173 -16.57 32.22 -12.74
N ILE A 174 -16.58 32.14 -14.08
CA ILE A 174 -16.24 33.27 -14.98
C ILE A 174 -17.46 33.64 -15.82
#